data_AF-D7GA71-F1
#
_entry.id   AF-D7GA71-F1
#
_cell.length_a   1.000
_cell.length_b   1.000
_cell.length_c   1.000
_cell.angle_alpha   90.00
_cell.angle_beta   90.00
_cell.angle_gamma   90.00
#
_symmetry.space_group_name_H-M   'P 1'
#
loop_
_entity.id
_entity.type
_entity.pdbx_description
1 polymer ?
#
loop_
_entity_poly.entity_id
_entity_poly.type
_entity_poly.pdbx_seq_one_letter_code
_entity_poly.pdbx_strand_id
1 'polypeptide(L)' 'DSRLKSEANLLVFPTLDAANITLNTVKSLTNALHVGPILIGAARPAHILTPSVTSRGVVNITALAVLAANRKNRLVK' A
#
# COMPACT_ATOMS: atom_id res chain seq x y z
N ASP A 1 -13.85 -8.68 -25.09
CA ASP A 1 -13.98 -7.43 -24.32
C ASP A 1 -13.58 -7.58 -22.87
N SER A 2 -12.76 -6.66 -22.37
CA SER A 2 -12.49 -6.52 -20.93
C SER A 2 -13.63 -5.78 -20.23
N ARG A 3 -13.95 -6.20 -18.99
CA ARG A 3 -14.86 -5.49 -18.08
C ARG A 3 -14.23 -4.22 -17.51
N LEU A 4 -12.88 -4.14 -17.48
CA LEU A 4 -12.14 -2.97 -17.04
C LEU A 4 -12.03 -1.98 -18.21
N LYS A 5 -12.36 -0.73 -17.93
CA LYS A 5 -12.29 0.40 -18.86
C LYS A 5 -11.27 1.41 -18.31
N SER A 6 -10.72 2.25 -19.19
CA SER A 6 -9.68 3.24 -18.86
C SER A 6 -8.29 2.64 -18.59
N GLU A 7 -7.32 3.53 -18.39
CA GLU A 7 -5.96 3.23 -17.95
C GLU A 7 -5.94 2.45 -16.63
N ALA A 8 -5.03 1.48 -16.53
CA ALA A 8 -4.89 0.66 -15.35
C ALA A 8 -4.26 1.46 -14.20
N ASN A 9 -4.87 1.39 -13.02
CA ASN A 9 -4.41 2.03 -11.79
C ASN A 9 -4.16 1.05 -10.63
N LEU A 10 -4.40 -0.25 -10.86
CA LEU A 10 -4.18 -1.33 -9.90
C LEU A 10 -3.50 -2.49 -10.62
N LEU A 11 -2.35 -2.91 -10.10
CA LEU A 11 -1.57 -4.03 -10.61
C LEU A 11 -1.64 -5.18 -9.60
N VAL A 12 -2.24 -6.30 -10.00
CA VAL A 12 -2.28 -7.54 -9.22
C VAL A 12 -1.26 -8.50 -9.82
N PHE A 13 -0.34 -9.00 -8.99
CA PHE A 13 0.75 -9.85 -9.45
C PHE A 13 0.50 -11.32 -9.07
N PRO A 14 0.94 -12.28 -9.91
CA PRO A 14 0.74 -13.71 -9.66
C PRO A 14 1.64 -14.25 -8.55
N THR A 15 2.78 -13.61 -8.28
CA THR A 15 3.76 -14.04 -7.27
C THR A 15 4.36 -12.83 -6.54
N LEU A 16 4.96 -13.08 -5.38
CA LEU A 16 5.66 -12.06 -4.60
C LEU A 16 6.88 -11.50 -5.35
N ASP A 17 7.61 -12.35 -6.06
CA ASP A 17 8.79 -11.93 -6.82
C ASP A 17 8.42 -10.96 -7.94
N ALA A 18 7.36 -11.27 -8.70
CA ALA A 18 6.86 -10.38 -9.75
C ALA A 18 6.46 -9.01 -9.18
N ALA A 19 5.73 -9.00 -8.06
CA ALA A 19 5.35 -7.75 -7.37
C ALA A 19 6.58 -6.96 -6.91
N ASN A 20 7.54 -7.62 -6.25
CA ASN A 20 8.68 -6.94 -5.65
C ASN A 20 9.66 -6.41 -6.71
N ILE A 21 9.89 -7.18 -7.79
CA ILE A 21 10.69 -6.72 -8.94
C ILE A 21 10.03 -5.49 -9.54
N THR A 22 8.76 -5.56 -9.94
CA THR A 22 8.09 -4.44 -10.59
C THR A 22 8.03 -3.20 -9.70
N LEU A 23 7.71 -3.35 -8.41
CA LEU A 23 7.68 -2.24 -7.46
C LEU A 23 9.02 -1.52 -7.38
N ASN A 24 10.12 -2.26 -7.26
CA ASN A 24 11.45 -1.68 -7.17
C ASN A 24 11.90 -1.06 -8.50
N THR A 25 11.58 -1.69 -9.63
CA THR A 25 11.84 -1.12 -10.97
C THR A 25 11.10 0.21 -11.15
N VAL A 26 9.80 0.26 -10.86
CA VAL A 26 9.01 1.51 -10.98
C VAL A 26 9.55 2.58 -10.03
N LYS A 27 9.85 2.23 -8.78
CA LYS A 27 10.42 3.14 -7.79
C LYS A 27 11.72 3.77 -8.29
N SER A 28 12.61 2.98 -8.87
CA SER A 28 13.90 3.46 -9.40
C SER A 28 13.76 4.30 -10.68
N LEU A 29 12.78 3.98 -11.55
CA LEU A 29 12.59 4.68 -12.83
C LEU A 29 11.83 6.01 -12.69
N THR A 30 10.89 6.10 -11.76
CA THR A 30 9.91 7.20 -11.71
C THR A 30 10.20 8.23 -10.62
N ASN A 31 11.15 7.95 -9.71
CA ASN A 31 11.33 8.71 -8.46
C ASN A 31 10.03 8.90 -7.66
N ALA A 32 9.02 8.05 -7.89
CA ALA A 32 7.74 8.16 -7.24
C ALA A 32 7.90 7.97 -5.72
N LEU A 33 7.07 8.68 -4.96
CA LEU A 33 7.05 8.53 -3.51
C LEU A 33 6.51 7.15 -3.14
N HIS A 34 7.40 6.31 -2.61
CA HIS A 34 7.01 5.01 -2.10
C HIS A 34 6.27 5.15 -0.75
N VAL A 35 5.03 4.67 -0.70
CA VAL A 35 4.22 4.55 0.53
C VAL A 35 3.88 3.08 0.74
N GLY A 36 4.48 2.47 1.76
CA GLY A 36 4.28 1.05 2.04
C GLY A 36 5.40 0.44 2.89
N PRO A 37 5.31 -0.87 3.19
CA PRO A 37 4.24 -1.79 2.81
C PRO A 37 2.94 -1.61 3.62
N ILE A 38 1.79 -1.84 3.00
CA ILE A 38 0.47 -1.73 3.64
C ILE A 38 -0.12 -3.14 3.78
N LEU A 39 -0.31 -3.59 5.01
CA LEU A 39 -1.00 -4.84 5.30
C LEU A 39 -2.51 -4.67 5.17
N ILE A 40 -3.15 -5.61 4.48
CA ILE A 40 -4.59 -5.71 4.29
C ILE A 40 -5.11 -7.02 4.91
N GLY A 41 -6.37 -7.02 5.35
CA GLY A 41 -7.02 -8.22 5.92
C GLY A 41 -6.84 -8.45 7.43
N ALA A 42 -6.09 -7.60 8.14
CA ALA A 42 -5.93 -7.71 9.58
C ALA A 42 -7.21 -7.36 10.36
N ALA A 43 -7.42 -8.00 11.53
CA ALA A 43 -8.57 -7.76 12.41
C ALA A 43 -8.61 -6.32 12.97
N ARG A 44 -7.46 -5.66 13.12
CA ARG A 44 -7.32 -4.23 13.43
C ARG A 44 -6.20 -3.65 12.54
N PRO A 45 -6.19 -2.33 12.27
CA PRO A 45 -5.13 -1.71 11.47
C PRO A 45 -3.76 -1.93 12.12
N ALA A 46 -2.88 -2.62 11.41
CA ALA A 46 -1.51 -2.87 11.81
C ALA A 46 -0.65 -2.91 10.54
N HIS A 47 0.53 -2.29 10.57
CA HIS A 47 1.45 -2.24 9.46
C HIS A 47 2.87 -2.52 9.96
N ILE A 48 3.64 -3.26 9.17
CA ILE A 48 5.03 -3.61 9.48
C ILE A 48 5.93 -2.68 8.69
N LEU A 49 6.86 -2.02 9.37
CA LEU A 49 7.85 -1.15 8.74
C LEU A 49 9.21 -1.86 8.68
N THR A 50 9.98 -1.55 7.64
CA THR A 50 11.38 -1.97 7.53
C THR A 50 12.31 -0.89 8.07
N PRO A 51 13.54 -1.22 8.50
CA PRO A 51 14.52 -0.23 8.95
C PRO A 51 14.88 0.82 7.89
N SER A 52 14.64 0.53 6.61
CA SER A 52 14.86 1.44 5.48
C SER A 52 13.77 2.52 5.31
N VAL A 53 12.71 2.50 6.12
CA VAL A 53 11.63 3.49 6.04
C VAL A 53 12.10 4.84 6.58
N THR A 54 11.88 5.90 5.80
CA THR A 54 12.19 7.28 6.20
C THR A 54 11.18 7.81 7.22
N SER A 55 11.52 8.90 7.93
CA SER A 55 10.60 9.59 8.84
C SER A 55 9.27 9.97 8.17
N ARG A 56 9.30 10.45 6.93
CA ARG A 56 8.10 10.72 6.11
C ARG A 56 7.28 9.46 5.87
N GLY A 57 7.94 8.33 5.61
CA GLY A 57 7.28 7.04 5.46
C GLY A 57 6.54 6.60 6.73
N VAL A 58 7.16 6.78 7.90
CA VAL A 58 6.52 6.51 9.20
C VAL A 58 5.24 7.34 9.35
N VAL A 59 5.33 8.66 9.15
CA VAL A 59 4.16 9.57 9.25
C VAL A 59 3.04 9.16 8.29
N ASN A 60 3.37 8.85 7.04
CA ASN A 60 2.38 8.43 6.04
C ASN A 60 1.66 7.14 6.44
N ILE A 61 2.39 6.13 6.93
CA ILE A 61 1.79 4.87 7.36
C ILE A 61 0.96 5.04 8.64
N THR A 62 1.39 5.89 9.58
CA THR A 62 0.60 6.22 10.78
C THR A 62 -0.72 6.90 10.40
N ALA A 63 -0.69 7.85 9.47
CA ALA A 63 -1.92 8.51 8.98
C ALA A 63 -2.91 7.51 8.36
N LEU A 64 -2.40 6.57 7.56
CA LEU A 64 -3.22 5.48 6.99
C LEU A 64 -3.81 4.56 8.06
N ALA A 65 -3.02 4.18 9.07
CA ALA A 65 -3.48 3.32 10.16
C ALA A 65 -4.62 3.98 10.97
N VAL A 66 -4.49 5.27 11.28
CA VAL A 66 -5.52 6.05 11.99
C VAL A 66 -6.80 6.15 11.15
N LEU A 67 -6.68 6.44 9.84
CA LEU A 67 -7.82 6.49 8.95
C LEU A 67 -8.56 5.14 8.88
N ALA A 68 -7.82 4.04 8.77
CA ALA A 68 -8.38 2.69 8.74
C ALA A 68 -9.11 2.35 10.05
N ALA A 69 -8.57 2.76 11.21
CA ALA A 69 -9.21 2.58 12.51
C ALA A 69 -10.53 3.35 12.60
N ASN A 70 -10.51 4.61 12.16
CA ASN A 70 -11.69 5.48 12.16
C ASN A 70 -12.80 4.98 11.23
N ARG A 71 -12.45 4.47 10.04
CA ARG A 71 -13.43 3.88 9.12
C ARG A 71 -14.09 2.64 9.73
N LYS A 72 -13.33 1.78 10.41
CA LYS A 72 -13.88 0.56 11.02
C LYS A 72 -14.86 0.89 12.15
N ASN A 73 -14.57 1.91 12.96
CA ASN A 73 -15.51 2.43 13.96
C ASN A 73 -16.82 2.97 13.37
N ARG A 74 -16.82 3.44 12.12
CA ARG A 74 -18.03 3.94 11.43
C ARG A 74 -18.90 2.84 10.83
N LEU A 75 -18.36 1.64 10.62
CA LEU A 75 -19.12 0.48 10.11
C LEU A 75 -19.73 -0.38 11.24
N VAL A 76 -19.33 -0.12 12.50
CA VAL A 76 -19.80 -0.84 13.70
C VAL A 76 -20.78 0.03 14.53
N LYS A 77 -20.95 1.30 14.17
CA LYS A 77 -22.05 2.15 14.65
C LYS A 77 -23.21 2.08 13.66
#